data_AF-A0A4Y2HPQ5-F1
#
_entry.id   AF-A0A4Y2HPQ5-F1
#
_cell.length_a   1.000
_cell.length_b   1.000
_cell.length_c   1.000
_cell.angle_alpha   90.00
_cell.angle_beta   90.00
_cell.angle_gamma   90.00
#
_symmetry.space_group_name_H-M   'P 1'
#
loop_
_entity.id
_entity.type
_entity.pdbx_description
1 polymer ?
#
loop_
_entity_poly.entity_id
_entity_poly.type
_entity_poly.pdbx_seq_one_letter_code
_entity_poly.pdbx_strand_id
1 'polypeptide(L)'
;MTFKTATGEKAKIQGKLDVSIKRGSRKFQHRVCVAEITDSCILGLDFLQKFKFTVDLEKNKIRTGSKKIPLFSGCEACSNVEKKFRMEMDISVEALTMTTEDRWSLSEIRKAQLEDLDIRPILKLKQNSADRPSWQEIARESPATKHYWALWNSLYLKVGVLYHKWESDDGGFY
;
A
#
# COMPACT_ATOMS: atom_id res chain seq x y z
N MET A 1 -7.19 -16.81 -1.87
CA MET A 1 -6.38 -17.42 -0.78
C MET A 1 -6.07 -16.32 0.25
N THR A 2 -6.15 -16.59 1.54
CA THR A 2 -5.94 -15.58 2.60
C THR A 2 -4.83 -16.05 3.55
N PHE A 3 -3.93 -15.14 3.94
CA PHE A 3 -2.99 -15.39 5.04
C PHE A 3 -3.53 -14.85 6.35
N LYS A 4 -3.11 -15.47 7.44
CA LYS A 4 -3.20 -14.87 8.76
C LYS A 4 -1.91 -14.10 9.01
N THR A 5 -1.98 -12.81 9.26
CA THR A 5 -0.82 -11.96 9.59
C THR A 5 -0.29 -12.32 10.98
N ALA A 6 0.89 -11.81 11.33
CA ALA A 6 1.45 -11.97 12.68
C ALA A 6 0.56 -11.36 13.78
N THR A 7 -0.30 -10.39 13.43
CA THR A 7 -1.31 -9.78 14.31
C THR A 7 -2.59 -10.61 14.41
N GLY A 8 -2.72 -11.70 13.63
CA GLY A 8 -3.89 -12.57 13.64
C GLY A 8 -4.98 -12.17 12.66
N GLU A 9 -4.82 -11.06 11.94
CA GLU A 9 -5.76 -10.57 10.93
C GLU A 9 -5.68 -11.40 9.65
N LYS A 10 -6.77 -11.43 8.87
CA LYS A 10 -6.80 -12.12 7.59
C LYS A 10 -6.48 -11.14 6.47
N ALA A 11 -5.33 -11.32 5.83
CA ALA A 11 -4.95 -10.56 4.64
C ALA A 11 -5.30 -11.34 3.37
N LYS A 12 -5.93 -10.67 2.40
CA LYS A 12 -6.21 -11.24 1.08
C LYS A 12 -4.93 -11.24 0.25
N ILE A 13 -4.55 -12.42 -0.25
CA ILE A 13 -3.40 -12.56 -1.14
C ILE A 13 -3.89 -12.26 -2.56
N GLN A 14 -3.26 -11.28 -3.20
CA GLN A 14 -3.50 -10.91 -4.59
C GLN A 14 -2.74 -11.84 -5.54
N GLY A 15 -1.53 -12.25 -5.18
CA GLY A 15 -0.74 -13.17 -6.00
C GLY A 15 0.58 -13.58 -5.37
N LYS A 16 1.42 -14.27 -6.17
CA LYS A 16 2.81 -14.58 -5.82
C LYS A 16 3.71 -14.07 -6.94
N LEU A 17 4.87 -13.51 -6.57
CA LEU A 17 5.81 -12.92 -7.51
C LEU A 17 7.23 -13.36 -7.16
N ASP A 18 8.02 -13.72 -8.16
CA ASP A 18 9.45 -13.95 -7.99
C ASP A 18 10.18 -12.58 -8.06
N VAL A 19 10.82 -12.20 -6.95
CA VAL A 19 11.47 -10.89 -6.81
C VAL A 19 12.94 -11.02 -6.45
N SER A 20 13.72 -10.05 -6.91
CA SER A 20 15.11 -9.86 -6.49
C SER A 20 15.18 -8.83 -5.36
N ILE A 21 15.40 -9.31 -4.13
CA ILE A 21 15.63 -8.44 -2.97
C ILE A 21 17.13 -8.13 -2.88
N LYS A 22 17.52 -6.86 -3.00
CA LYS A 22 18.91 -6.43 -2.83
C LYS A 22 19.16 -5.92 -1.41
N ARG A 23 20.34 -6.23 -0.87
CA ARG A 23 20.87 -5.63 0.37
C ARG A 23 22.37 -5.44 0.24
N GLY A 24 22.81 -4.20 0.03
CA GLY A 24 24.21 -3.91 -0.30
C GLY A 24 24.65 -4.68 -1.55
N SER A 25 25.76 -5.41 -1.48
CA SER A 25 26.27 -6.22 -2.59
C SER A 25 25.57 -7.57 -2.80
N ARG A 26 24.65 -7.97 -1.90
CA ARG A 26 23.96 -9.26 -1.98
C ARG A 26 22.59 -9.11 -2.63
N LYS A 27 22.22 -10.07 -3.47
CA LYS A 27 20.89 -10.19 -4.06
C LYS A 27 20.28 -11.54 -3.67
N PHE A 28 18.99 -11.53 -3.36
CA PHE A 28 18.23 -12.70 -2.91
C PHE A 28 17.02 -12.88 -3.83
N GLN A 29 16.97 -14.00 -4.56
CA GLN A 29 15.83 -14.35 -5.39
C GLN A 29 14.81 -15.15 -4.58
N HIS A 30 13.63 -14.58 -4.36
CA HIS A 30 12.61 -15.22 -3.54
C HIS A 30 11.21 -15.01 -4.10
N ARG A 31 10.36 -16.02 -3.93
CA ARG A 31 8.94 -15.92 -4.25
C ARG A 31 8.21 -15.26 -3.09
N VAL A 32 7.77 -14.03 -3.29
CA VAL A 32 6.99 -13.29 -2.30
C VAL A 32 5.49 -13.40 -2.60
N CYS A 33 4.67 -13.20 -1.57
CA CYS A 33 3.24 -13.06 -1.74
C CYS A 33 2.89 -11.57 -1.77
N VAL A 34 2.04 -11.17 -2.71
CA VAL A 34 1.50 -9.81 -2.80
C VAL A 34 0.18 -9.80 -2.04
N ALA A 35 0.07 -8.92 -1.06
CA ALA A 35 -1.11 -8.73 -0.24
C ALA A 35 -1.25 -7.26 0.13
N GLU A 36 -2.48 -6.84 0.39
CA GLU A 36 -2.78 -5.50 0.90
C GLU A 36 -2.43 -5.46 2.39
N ILE A 37 -1.23 -4.98 2.71
CA ILE A 37 -0.69 -4.86 4.07
C ILE A 37 -0.33 -3.40 4.36
N THR A 38 -0.42 -2.99 5.63
CA THR A 38 -0.08 -1.63 6.07
C THR A 38 1.44 -1.38 6.09
N ASP A 39 2.24 -2.45 6.11
CA ASP A 39 3.69 -2.39 6.08
C ASP A 39 4.24 -2.39 4.66
N SER A 40 5.35 -1.70 4.44
CA SER A 40 6.01 -1.65 3.11
C SER A 40 6.48 -3.03 2.64
N CYS A 41 6.92 -3.91 3.56
CA CYS A 41 7.23 -5.30 3.29
C CYS A 41 7.32 -6.13 4.58
N ILE A 42 7.02 -7.42 4.50
CA ILE A 42 7.18 -8.38 5.61
C ILE A 42 8.06 -9.53 5.13
N LEU A 43 9.15 -9.80 5.85
CA LEU A 43 9.99 -10.97 5.60
C LEU A 43 9.47 -12.16 6.42
N GLY A 44 8.99 -13.18 5.72
CA GLY A 44 8.54 -14.42 6.34
C GLY A 44 9.70 -15.28 6.87
N LEU A 45 9.37 -16.23 7.75
CA LEU A 45 10.34 -17.20 8.25
C LEU A 45 10.94 -18.05 7.13
N ASP A 46 10.19 -18.30 6.07
CA ASP A 46 10.63 -19.02 4.87
C ASP A 46 11.84 -18.34 4.20
N PHE A 47 11.80 -17.01 4.05
CA PHE A 47 12.92 -16.23 3.54
C PHE A 47 14.11 -16.29 4.50
N LEU A 48 13.86 -16.09 5.80
CA LEU A 48 14.90 -16.09 6.83
C LEU A 48 15.63 -17.44 6.89
N GLN A 49 14.90 -18.54 6.86
CA GLN A 49 15.46 -19.90 6.86
C GLN A 49 16.22 -20.18 5.57
N LYS A 50 15.63 -19.88 4.40
CA LYS A 50 16.24 -20.14 3.08
C LYS A 50 17.61 -19.48 2.93
N PHE A 51 17.75 -18.25 3.44
CA PHE A 51 18.99 -17.48 3.32
C PHE A 51 19.82 -17.45 4.62
N LYS A 52 19.51 -18.32 5.59
CA LYS A 52 20.24 -18.51 6.84
C LYS A 52 20.41 -17.21 7.64
N PHE A 53 19.35 -16.42 7.70
CA PHE A 53 19.27 -15.30 8.62
C PHE A 53 19.03 -15.80 10.04
N THR A 54 19.79 -15.32 11.01
CA THR A 54 19.57 -15.61 12.43
C THR A 54 19.00 -14.37 13.09
N VAL A 55 17.87 -14.52 13.78
CA VAL A 55 17.29 -13.46 14.60
C VAL A 55 17.81 -13.63 16.03
N ASP A 56 18.53 -12.64 16.53
CA ASP A 56 19.02 -12.55 17.90
C ASP A 56 18.15 -11.51 18.63
N LEU A 57 17.14 -11.99 19.35
CA LEU A 57 16.17 -11.15 20.05
C LEU A 57 16.81 -10.45 21.26
N GLU A 58 17.75 -11.11 21.95
CA GLU A 58 18.46 -10.53 23.09
C GLU A 58 19.25 -9.29 22.67
N LYS A 59 19.92 -9.36 21.51
CA LYS A 59 20.74 -8.26 21.00
C LYS A 59 19.99 -7.34 20.05
N ASN A 60 18.69 -7.58 19.86
CA ASN A 60 17.85 -6.94 18.86
C ASN A 60 18.57 -6.83 17.50
N LYS A 61 19.12 -7.94 16.99
CA LYS A 61 19.91 -7.98 15.74
C LYS A 61 19.54 -9.15 14.86
N ILE A 62 19.54 -8.93 13.55
CA ILE A 62 19.53 -10.01 12.54
C ILE A 62 20.96 -10.21 12.03
N ARG A 63 21.40 -11.47 11.93
CA ARG A 63 22.71 -11.86 11.41
C ARG A 63 22.55 -12.53 10.06
N THR A 64 23.41 -12.16 9.11
CA THR A 64 23.49 -12.82 7.78
C THR A 64 24.95 -13.07 7.45
N GLY A 65 25.44 -14.27 7.76
CA GLY A 65 26.88 -14.54 7.78
C GLY A 65 27.60 -13.63 8.78
N SER A 66 28.63 -12.91 8.33
CA SER A 66 29.46 -12.01 9.18
C SER A 66 28.85 -10.62 9.47
N LYS A 67 27.76 -10.22 8.79
CA LYS A 67 27.17 -8.88 8.94
C LYS A 67 26.00 -8.89 9.94
N LYS A 68 26.04 -7.97 10.91
CA LYS A 68 24.97 -7.72 11.90
C LYS A 68 24.10 -6.56 11.41
N ILE A 69 22.79 -6.72 11.47
CA ILE A 69 21.79 -5.68 11.15
C ILE A 69 21.04 -5.39 12.45
N PRO A 70 21.06 -4.15 12.98
CA PRO A 70 20.22 -3.79 14.11
C PRO A 70 18.74 -3.85 13.71
N LEU A 71 17.88 -4.34 14.61
CA LEU A 71 16.42 -4.40 14.41
C LEU A 71 15.75 -3.02 14.52
N PHE A 72 16.45 -2.03 15.08
CA PHE A 72 15.97 -0.67 15.31
C PHE A 72 17.05 0.32 14.87
N SER A 73 16.73 1.22 13.93
CA SER A 73 17.40 2.54 13.83
C SER A 73 16.60 3.52 14.69
N GLY A 74 17.29 4.33 15.50
CA GLY A 74 16.73 4.99 16.68
C GLY A 74 15.48 5.83 16.46
N CYS A 75 14.52 5.69 17.37
CA CYS A 75 13.57 6.73 17.72
C CYS A 75 13.60 6.87 19.25
N GLU A 76 14.26 7.92 19.75
CA GLU A 76 14.24 8.30 21.17
C GLU A 76 12.94 9.04 21.53
N ALA A 77 11.76 8.49 21.21
CA ALA A 77 10.48 8.98 21.73
C ALA A 77 9.31 8.10 21.28
N CYS A 78 9.22 6.86 21.73
CA CYS A 78 7.98 6.08 21.57
C CYS A 78 7.72 5.24 22.82
N SER A 79 6.90 5.77 23.73
CA SER A 79 6.33 5.03 24.85
C SER A 79 5.00 4.37 24.46
N ASN A 80 4.97 3.05 24.59
CA ASN A 80 3.83 2.14 24.79
C ASN A 80 3.09 1.51 23.60
N VAL A 81 3.02 0.17 23.72
CA VAL A 81 2.10 -0.84 23.18
C VAL A 81 2.10 -1.01 21.65
N GLU A 82 2.52 -2.22 21.22
CA GLU A 82 2.86 -2.64 19.85
C GLU A 82 4.23 -2.16 19.36
N LYS A 83 5.29 -2.83 19.85
CA LYS A 83 6.65 -2.68 19.28
C LYS A 83 6.68 -3.29 17.88
N LYS A 84 6.23 -2.53 16.90
CA LYS A 84 6.36 -2.86 15.48
C LYS A 84 7.84 -2.77 15.11
N PHE A 85 8.43 -3.89 14.68
CA PHE A 85 9.82 -3.94 14.26
C PHE A 85 9.99 -3.18 12.94
N ARG A 86 10.31 -1.89 13.02
CA ARG A 86 10.59 -1.07 11.84
C ARG A 86 12.07 -1.19 11.51
N MET A 87 12.39 -2.00 10.50
CA MET A 87 13.71 -2.00 9.88
C MET A 87 13.70 -1.01 8.71
N GLU A 88 14.54 0.02 8.77
CA GLU A 88 15.00 0.70 7.56
C GLU A 88 16.01 -0.22 6.87
N MET A 89 15.53 -0.97 5.89
CA MET A 89 16.40 -1.70 4.98
C MET A 89 16.24 -1.05 3.61
N ASP A 90 17.35 -0.62 3.01
CA ASP A 90 17.42 -0.17 1.61
C ASP A 90 17.15 -1.37 0.69
N ILE A 91 15.89 -1.80 0.66
CA ILE A 91 15.40 -2.90 -0.14
C ILE A 91 14.98 -2.28 -1.48
N SER A 92 15.89 -2.31 -2.44
CA SER A 92 15.48 -2.15 -3.84
C SER A 92 14.90 -3.48 -4.32
N VAL A 93 13.58 -3.54 -4.44
CA VAL A 93 12.88 -4.68 -5.04
C VAL A 93 12.85 -4.46 -6.55
N GLU A 94 13.59 -5.28 -7.28
CA GLU A 94 13.48 -5.35 -8.73
C GLU A 94 12.55 -6.51 -9.04
N ALA A 95 11.28 -6.18 -9.34
CA ALA A 95 10.28 -7.17 -9.72
C ALA A 95 10.67 -7.77 -11.07
N LEU A 96 10.94 -9.07 -11.11
CA LEU A 96 11.16 -9.77 -12.37
C LEU A 96 9.78 -9.95 -13.02
N THR A 97 9.41 -9.00 -13.89
CA THR A 97 8.23 -9.00 -14.76
C THR A 97 6.94 -9.54 -14.13
N MET A 98 6.13 -8.64 -13.56
CA MET A 98 4.69 -8.88 -13.53
C MET A 98 4.20 -8.98 -14.98
N THR A 99 3.67 -10.14 -15.38
CA THR A 99 2.79 -10.19 -16.55
C THR A 99 1.65 -9.23 -16.28
N THR A 100 1.53 -8.25 -17.16
CA THR A 100 0.71 -7.03 -17.10
C THR A 100 -0.79 -7.31 -17.18
N GLU A 101 -1.30 -8.27 -16.42
CA GLU A 101 -2.74 -8.58 -16.33
C GLU A 101 -3.42 -7.97 -15.10
N ASP A 102 -2.65 -7.44 -14.12
CA ASP A 102 -3.20 -6.87 -12.88
C ASP A 102 -3.16 -5.33 -12.83
N ARG A 103 -2.73 -4.69 -13.93
CA ARG A 103 -2.82 -3.22 -14.06
C ARG A 103 -4.10 -2.92 -14.82
N TRP A 104 -5.17 -2.62 -14.09
CA TRP A 104 -6.40 -2.14 -14.71
C TRP A 104 -6.05 -1.02 -15.68
N SER A 105 -6.46 -1.19 -16.93
CA SER A 105 -6.38 -0.13 -17.92
C SER A 105 -7.21 1.07 -17.47
N LEU A 106 -6.84 2.27 -17.92
CA LEU A 106 -7.62 3.48 -17.62
C LEU A 106 -9.10 3.32 -18.05
N SER A 107 -9.36 2.57 -19.11
CA SER A 107 -10.71 2.20 -19.55
C SER A 107 -11.46 1.34 -18.55
N GLU A 108 -10.81 0.35 -17.94
CA GLU A 108 -11.43 -0.51 -16.92
C GLU A 108 -11.72 0.26 -15.64
N ILE A 109 -10.78 1.10 -15.19
CA ILE A 109 -11.00 1.97 -14.02
C ILE A 109 -12.17 2.92 -14.28
N ARG A 110 -12.19 3.57 -15.45
CA ARG A 110 -13.29 4.47 -15.82
C ARG A 110 -14.62 3.74 -15.87
N LYS A 111 -14.64 2.53 -16.45
CA LYS A 111 -15.85 1.70 -16.52
C LYS A 111 -16.35 1.34 -15.11
N ALA A 112 -15.48 0.89 -14.24
CA ALA A 112 -15.86 0.54 -12.87
C ALA A 112 -16.40 1.75 -12.08
N GLN A 113 -15.79 2.93 -12.21
CA GLN A 113 -16.32 4.15 -11.57
C GLN A 113 -17.69 4.57 -12.11
N LEU A 114 -18.00 4.26 -13.38
CA LEU A 114 -19.32 4.49 -13.97
C LEU A 114 -20.35 3.43 -13.56
N GLU A 115 -19.92 2.24 -13.20
CA GLU A 115 -20.79 1.15 -12.72
C GLU A 115 -21.05 1.25 -11.21
N ASP A 116 -20.12 1.86 -10.45
CA ASP A 116 -20.24 2.10 -9.02
C ASP A 116 -21.34 3.13 -8.71
N LEU A 117 -22.30 2.74 -7.86
CA LEU A 117 -23.48 3.55 -7.53
C LEU A 117 -23.14 4.80 -6.70
N ASP A 118 -22.04 4.76 -5.94
CA ASP A 118 -21.64 5.83 -5.03
C ASP A 118 -20.64 6.80 -5.67
N ILE A 119 -19.78 6.28 -6.56
CA ILE A 119 -18.76 7.07 -7.27
C ILE A 119 -19.35 7.71 -8.54
N ARG A 120 -20.21 7.00 -9.28
CA ARG A 120 -20.76 7.50 -10.56
C ARG A 120 -21.43 8.88 -10.45
N PRO A 121 -22.24 9.19 -9.42
CA PRO A 121 -22.84 10.52 -9.29
C PRO A 121 -21.78 11.63 -9.21
N ILE A 122 -20.73 11.43 -8.40
CA ILE A 122 -19.64 12.40 -8.24
C ILE A 122 -18.83 12.54 -9.52
N LEU A 123 -18.52 11.44 -10.19
CA LEU A 123 -17.82 11.45 -11.48
C LEU A 123 -18.58 12.29 -12.51
N LYS A 124 -19.90 12.12 -12.63
CA LYS A 124 -20.74 12.91 -13.55
C LYS A 124 -20.77 14.38 -13.17
N LEU A 125 -20.93 14.70 -11.89
CA LEU A 125 -20.94 16.08 -11.41
C LEU A 125 -19.61 16.76 -11.73
N LYS A 126 -18.48 16.09 -11.48
CA LYS A 126 -17.13 16.62 -11.74
C LYS A 126 -16.82 16.81 -13.22
N GLN A 127 -17.49 16.04 -14.09
CA GLN A 127 -17.41 16.22 -15.54
C GLN A 127 -18.24 17.40 -16.04
N ASN A 128 -19.36 17.70 -15.38
CA ASN A 128 -20.30 18.74 -15.78
C ASN A 128 -19.94 20.13 -15.24
N SER A 129 -19.30 20.21 -14.07
CA SER A 129 -18.89 21.47 -13.45
C SER A 129 -17.59 21.33 -12.66
N ALA A 130 -16.78 22.39 -12.67
CA ALA A 130 -15.62 22.52 -11.79
C ALA A 130 -16.04 22.83 -10.34
N ASP A 131 -17.12 23.58 -10.20
CA ASP A 131 -17.62 24.05 -8.91
C ASP A 131 -18.30 22.93 -8.13
N ARG A 132 -18.17 23.00 -6.80
CA ARG A 132 -18.80 22.04 -5.91
C ARG A 132 -20.32 22.18 -6.00
N PRO A 133 -21.06 21.10 -6.32
CA PRO A 133 -22.51 21.15 -6.42
C PRO A 133 -23.14 21.46 -5.06
N SER A 134 -24.36 21.98 -5.07
CA SER A 134 -25.05 22.32 -3.81
C SER A 134 -25.39 21.07 -2.99
N TRP A 135 -25.61 21.24 -1.68
CA TRP A 135 -26.02 20.13 -0.83
C TRP A 135 -27.35 19.52 -1.28
N GLN A 136 -28.28 20.33 -1.81
CA GLN A 136 -29.60 19.87 -2.25
C GLN A 136 -29.52 18.85 -3.39
N GLU A 137 -28.56 19.02 -4.29
CA GLU A 137 -28.33 18.11 -5.43
C GLU A 137 -27.89 16.72 -4.98
N ILE A 138 -27.16 16.61 -3.87
CA ILE A 138 -26.59 15.34 -3.38
C ILE A 138 -27.27 14.83 -2.11
N ALA A 139 -28.24 15.57 -1.56
CA ALA A 139 -28.94 15.22 -0.32
C ALA A 139 -29.68 13.88 -0.38
N ARG A 140 -30.14 13.46 -1.56
CA ARG A 140 -30.83 12.18 -1.78
C ARG A 140 -29.88 11.02 -2.09
N GLU A 141 -28.60 11.31 -2.32
CA GLU A 141 -27.59 10.30 -2.62
C GLU A 141 -27.18 9.53 -1.35
N SER A 142 -26.43 8.44 -1.56
CA SER A 142 -25.96 7.59 -0.48
C SER A 142 -24.99 8.33 0.47
N PRO A 143 -24.81 7.82 1.71
CA PRO A 143 -23.79 8.34 2.62
C PRO A 143 -22.37 8.34 2.03
N ALA A 144 -22.03 7.35 1.19
CA ALA A 144 -20.72 7.28 0.55
C ALA A 144 -20.54 8.38 -0.51
N THR A 145 -21.55 8.61 -1.36
CA THR A 145 -21.54 9.74 -2.32
C THR A 145 -21.38 11.08 -1.60
N LYS A 146 -22.09 11.26 -0.48
CA LYS A 146 -21.98 12.47 0.37
C LYS A 146 -20.58 12.66 0.94
N HIS A 147 -19.90 11.57 1.32
CA HIS A 147 -18.52 11.61 1.78
C HIS A 147 -17.58 12.11 0.68
N TYR A 148 -17.69 11.56 -0.55
CA TYR A 148 -16.91 12.04 -1.69
C TYR A 148 -17.24 13.49 -2.06
N TRP A 149 -18.51 13.91 -1.95
CA TRP A 149 -18.90 15.31 -2.10
C TRP A 149 -18.23 16.22 -1.06
N ALA A 150 -18.05 15.75 0.18
CA ALA A 150 -17.31 16.48 1.20
C ALA A 150 -15.85 16.71 0.81
N LEU A 151 -15.25 15.74 0.12
CA LEU A 151 -13.88 15.75 -0.39
C LEU A 151 -13.74 16.44 -1.76
N TRP A 152 -14.74 17.17 -2.25
CA TRP A 152 -14.78 17.70 -3.63
C TRP A 152 -13.49 18.40 -4.09
N ASN A 153 -12.87 19.20 -3.21
CA ASN A 153 -11.67 19.97 -3.52
C ASN A 153 -10.42 19.10 -3.66
N SER A 154 -10.40 17.93 -3.01
CA SER A 154 -9.34 16.93 -3.13
C SER A 154 -9.58 15.97 -4.30
N LEU A 155 -10.76 16.02 -4.94
CA LEU A 155 -11.07 15.19 -6.10
C LEU A 155 -10.75 15.92 -7.41
N TYR A 156 -10.15 15.21 -8.36
CA TYR A 156 -9.85 15.75 -9.70
C TYR A 156 -10.03 14.69 -10.78
N LEU A 157 -10.21 15.15 -12.03
CA LEU A 157 -10.32 14.27 -13.19
C LEU A 157 -9.02 14.21 -13.97
N LYS A 158 -8.61 13.00 -14.34
CA LYS A 158 -7.48 12.76 -15.24
C LYS A 158 -7.87 11.70 -16.25
N VAL A 159 -7.89 12.07 -17.54
CA VAL A 159 -8.31 11.20 -18.66
C VAL A 159 -9.71 10.58 -18.43
N GLY A 160 -10.61 11.34 -17.79
CA GLY A 160 -11.99 10.92 -17.50
C GLY A 160 -12.15 9.94 -16.33
N VAL A 161 -11.08 9.67 -15.59
CA VAL A 161 -11.09 8.91 -14.32
C VAL A 161 -11.02 9.89 -13.14
N LEU A 162 -11.80 9.62 -12.09
CA LEU A 162 -11.79 10.39 -10.85
C LEU A 162 -10.64 9.93 -9.94
N TYR A 163 -9.84 10.87 -9.48
CA TYR A 163 -8.73 10.65 -8.56
C TYR A 163 -8.94 11.46 -7.28
N HIS A 164 -8.40 10.94 -6.18
CA HIS A 164 -8.27 11.64 -4.92
C HIS A 164 -6.82 12.10 -4.75
N LYS A 165 -6.64 13.39 -4.51
CA LYS A 165 -5.38 14.00 -4.13
C LYS A 165 -5.16 13.74 -2.64
N TRP A 166 -4.03 13.13 -2.31
CA TRP A 166 -3.59 13.01 -0.93
C TRP A 166 -2.73 14.23 -0.58
N GLU A 167 -3.02 14.88 0.53
CA GLU A 167 -2.10 15.82 1.16
C GLU A 167 -1.23 15.01 2.11
N SER A 168 0.09 15.04 1.90
CA SER A 168 1.04 14.44 2.82
C SER A 168 1.24 15.35 4.03
N ASP A 169 1.54 14.78 5.20
CA ASP A 169 1.74 15.51 6.47
C ASP A 169 2.88 16.56 6.39
N ASP A 170 3.73 16.49 5.36
CA ASP A 170 4.82 17.42 5.05
C ASP A 170 4.41 18.58 4.13
N GLY A 171 3.13 18.66 3.72
CA GLY A 171 2.64 19.67 2.78
C GLY A 171 3.04 19.42 1.32
N GLY A 172 3.61 18.26 1.01
CA GLY A 172 3.93 17.83 -0.36
C GLY A 172 2.72 17.29 -1.11
N PHE A 173 2.73 17.46 -2.44
CA PHE A 173 1.69 16.95 -3.35
C PHE A 173 2.23 15.78 -4.20
N TYR A 174 1.49 14.67 -4.26
CA TYR A 174 1.76 13.49 -5.10
C TYR A 174 0.59 13.16 -6.02
#